data_AF-A0A2A5M5C6-F1
#
_entry.id   AF-A0A2A5M5C6-F1
#
_cell.length_a   1.000
_cell.length_b   1.000
_cell.length_c   1.000
_cell.angle_alpha   90.00
_cell.angle_beta   90.00
_cell.angle_gamma   90.00
#
_symmetry.space_group_name_H-M   'P 1'
#
loop_
_entity.id
_entity.type
_entity.pdbx_description
1 polymer ?
#
loop_
_entity_poly.entity_id
_entity_poly.type
_entity_poly.pdbx_seq_one_letter_code
_entity_poly.pdbx_strand_id
1 'polypeptide(L)'
;MKKFDNLGLDNIKEIFHNLSYDELNAHEKANNEGLSTDNDTFCVDTGIFTGRSPKDKYFVKQDPSSKYIAWGKVNQPITKELFDKLLTKAKQELSGKKIYVQDAFCGASLQSRKAVRFVTEIAWQAHFVKNMFIRPSQEELENFKADFIVYNACKCINEDYKQDGLNSEVFVIFNVEENIAVIGGTWYGGEMKKGIFSMMNYWLPLENKLSMHCSANVGEKGDVALFFGLSGTGKTTLSTDPKRKLIGDDEHGWDDEGVFNFEGGCYAKT
;
A
#
# COMPACT_ATOMS: atom_id res chain seq x y z
N MET A 1 23.12 13.54 5.99
CA MET A 1 21.89 13.68 5.17
C MET A 1 20.71 13.63 6.11
N LYS A 2 19.72 14.52 5.98
CA LYS A 2 18.47 14.39 6.73
C LYS A 2 17.72 13.16 6.20
N LYS A 3 16.98 12.48 7.08
CA LYS A 3 16.32 11.16 6.87
C LYS A 3 15.45 11.03 5.61
N PHE A 4 15.03 12.16 5.03
CA PHE A 4 14.08 12.24 3.91
C PHE A 4 14.61 13.02 2.68
N ASP A 5 15.88 13.42 2.66
CA ASP A 5 16.46 14.19 1.54
C ASP A 5 16.43 13.40 0.21
N ASN A 6 16.38 12.07 0.28
CA ASN A 6 16.34 11.19 -0.89
C ASN A 6 14.94 11.00 -1.50
N LEU A 7 13.90 11.66 -0.96
CA LEU A 7 12.54 11.56 -1.53
C LEU A 7 12.43 12.31 -2.88
N GLY A 8 13.37 13.21 -3.20
CA GLY A 8 13.32 14.01 -4.42
C GLY A 8 12.08 14.91 -4.47
N LEU A 9 11.72 15.49 -3.33
CA LEU A 9 10.65 16.47 -3.19
C LEU A 9 11.25 17.82 -2.84
N ASP A 10 10.77 18.87 -3.49
CA ASP A 10 11.32 20.21 -3.35
C ASP A 10 10.49 21.06 -2.37
N ASN A 11 11.16 21.91 -1.61
CA ASN A 11 10.54 22.94 -0.76
C ASN A 11 9.43 22.43 0.18
N ILE A 12 9.58 21.21 0.72
CA ILE A 12 8.61 20.64 1.67
C ILE A 12 8.45 21.58 2.87
N LYS A 13 7.19 21.95 3.17
CA LYS A 13 6.86 22.86 4.27
C LYS A 13 7.03 22.19 5.62
N GLU A 14 6.60 20.93 5.71
CA GLU A 14 6.61 20.16 6.95
C GLU A 14 6.52 18.66 6.65
N ILE A 15 7.24 17.84 7.40
CA ILE A 15 7.17 16.37 7.32
C ILE A 15 6.61 15.84 8.63
N PHE A 16 5.44 15.22 8.56
CA PHE A 16 4.85 14.49 9.67
C PHE A 16 5.23 13.01 9.58
N HIS A 17 6.21 12.57 10.37
CA HIS A 17 6.75 11.21 10.30
C HIS A 17 6.13 10.31 11.37
N ASN A 18 5.52 9.20 10.94
CA ASN A 18 4.99 8.13 11.80
C ASN A 18 4.10 8.62 12.95
N LEU A 19 3.24 9.62 12.68
CA LEU A 19 2.32 10.19 13.67
C LEU A 19 1.54 9.11 14.44
N SER A 20 1.27 9.40 15.71
CA SER A 20 0.37 8.62 16.55
C SER A 20 -1.08 8.67 16.03
N TYR A 21 -1.93 7.79 16.54
CA TYR A 21 -3.35 7.80 16.20
C TYR A 21 -4.04 9.11 16.62
N ASP A 22 -3.68 9.66 17.78
CA ASP A 22 -4.25 10.91 18.29
C ASP A 22 -3.84 12.11 17.42
N GLU A 23 -2.57 12.16 16.99
CA GLU A 23 -2.08 13.21 16.09
C GLU A 23 -2.72 13.11 14.70
N LEU A 24 -2.85 11.91 14.15
CA LEU A 24 -3.55 11.69 12.88
C LEU A 24 -5.00 12.14 12.99
N ASN A 25 -5.72 11.73 14.03
CA ASN A 25 -7.11 12.12 14.24
C ASN A 25 -7.28 13.64 14.40
N ALA A 26 -6.35 14.30 15.10
CA ALA A 26 -6.35 15.75 15.21
C ALA A 26 -6.15 16.44 13.85
N HIS A 27 -5.23 15.93 13.02
CA HIS A 27 -4.98 16.48 11.69
C HIS A 27 -6.17 16.23 10.74
N GLU A 28 -6.72 15.02 10.74
CA GLU A 28 -7.91 14.64 10.00
C GLU A 28 -9.09 15.59 10.26
N LYS A 29 -9.35 15.88 11.54
CA LYS A 29 -10.38 16.85 11.97
C LYS A 29 -10.02 18.28 11.57
N ALA A 30 -8.80 18.74 11.83
CA ALA A 30 -8.37 20.11 11.55
C ALA A 30 -8.37 20.44 10.04
N ASN A 31 -8.07 19.45 9.20
CA ASN A 31 -8.04 19.58 7.75
C ASN A 31 -9.43 19.41 7.09
N ASN A 32 -10.47 19.06 7.85
CA ASN A 32 -11.81 18.73 7.34
C ASN A 32 -11.78 17.59 6.30
N GLU A 33 -11.00 16.55 6.58
CA GLU A 33 -10.83 15.40 5.68
C GLU A 33 -11.98 14.38 5.74
N GLY A 34 -12.91 14.56 6.70
CA GLY A 34 -13.97 13.62 7.01
C GLY A 34 -14.73 14.03 8.27
N LEU A 35 -15.47 13.09 8.86
CA LEU A 35 -16.32 13.29 10.04
C LEU A 35 -16.14 12.14 11.03
N SER A 36 -16.17 12.44 12.33
CA SER A 36 -16.27 11.41 13.38
C SER A 36 -17.73 11.02 13.59
N THR A 37 -17.99 9.73 13.72
CA THR A 37 -19.27 9.18 14.17
C THR A 37 -19.40 9.27 15.70
N ASP A 38 -20.59 8.94 16.23
CA ASP A 38 -20.88 8.98 17.67
C ASP A 38 -19.97 8.09 18.54
N ASN A 39 -19.29 7.11 17.94
CA ASN A 39 -18.32 6.24 18.62
C ASN A 39 -16.86 6.60 18.33
N ASP A 40 -16.61 7.81 17.83
CA ASP A 40 -15.31 8.37 17.46
C ASP A 40 -14.62 7.71 16.25
N THR A 41 -15.27 6.77 15.55
CA THR A 41 -14.74 6.25 14.28
C THR A 41 -14.73 7.37 13.24
N PHE A 42 -13.56 7.63 12.64
CA PHE A 42 -13.41 8.62 11.57
C PHE A 42 -13.88 8.06 10.23
N CYS A 43 -14.76 8.80 9.56
CA CYS A 43 -15.34 8.45 8.27
C CYS A 43 -14.87 9.42 7.20
N VAL A 44 -14.48 8.87 6.04
CA VAL A 44 -14.00 9.62 4.88
C VAL A 44 -14.81 9.25 3.65
N ASP A 45 -14.91 10.19 2.72
CA ASP A 45 -15.44 9.94 1.37
C ASP A 45 -14.26 9.95 0.38
N THR A 46 -14.09 8.86 -0.37
CA THR A 46 -13.04 8.75 -1.41
C THR A 46 -13.48 9.32 -2.76
N GLY A 47 -14.63 10.00 -2.79
CA GLY A 47 -15.21 10.63 -3.97
C GLY A 47 -15.67 9.61 -5.00
N ILE A 48 -15.37 9.88 -6.27
CA ILE A 48 -15.82 9.03 -7.38
C ILE A 48 -15.16 7.64 -7.39
N PHE A 49 -14.03 7.47 -6.70
CA PHE A 49 -13.29 6.22 -6.63
C PHE A 49 -13.63 5.46 -5.34
N THR A 50 -14.74 4.75 -5.35
CA THR A 50 -15.22 3.92 -4.21
C THR A 50 -14.67 2.48 -4.23
N GLY A 51 -13.76 2.20 -5.16
CA GLY A 51 -13.16 0.90 -5.37
C GLY A 51 -11.86 1.02 -6.17
N ARG A 52 -11.24 -0.13 -6.44
CA ARG A 52 -10.03 -0.19 -7.26
C ARG A 52 -10.29 0.27 -8.70
N SER A 53 -9.23 0.72 -9.35
CA SER A 53 -9.17 1.03 -10.79
C SER A 53 -8.23 0.06 -11.52
N PRO A 54 -8.59 -1.23 -11.72
CA PRO A 54 -7.66 -2.23 -12.28
C PRO A 54 -7.12 -1.89 -13.67
N LYS A 55 -7.88 -1.12 -14.46
CA LYS A 55 -7.48 -0.70 -15.81
C LYS A 55 -6.47 0.45 -15.81
N ASP A 56 -6.28 1.12 -14.68
CA ASP A 56 -5.33 2.22 -14.49
C ASP A 56 -4.05 1.77 -13.78
N LYS A 57 -3.85 0.44 -13.67
CA LYS A 57 -2.67 -0.17 -13.08
C LYS A 57 -1.65 -0.59 -14.13
N TYR A 58 -0.41 -0.14 -13.97
CA TYR A 58 0.68 -0.38 -14.93
C TYR A 58 2.02 -0.69 -14.26
N PHE A 59 2.88 -1.40 -14.97
CA PHE A 59 4.25 -1.73 -14.54
C PHE A 59 5.23 -1.31 -15.62
N VAL A 60 6.37 -0.74 -15.22
CA VAL A 60 7.46 -0.47 -16.15
C VAL A 60 7.96 -1.77 -16.76
N LYS A 61 8.00 -1.83 -18.08
CA LYS A 61 8.54 -2.99 -18.80
C LYS A 61 10.03 -2.78 -19.06
N GLN A 62 10.86 -3.30 -18.16
CA GLN A 62 12.32 -3.28 -18.28
C GLN A 62 12.95 -4.55 -17.71
N ASP A 63 14.19 -4.85 -18.09
CA ASP A 63 14.92 -5.98 -17.51
C ASP A 63 15.40 -5.65 -16.09
N PRO A 64 15.39 -6.60 -15.14
CA PRO A 64 15.02 -8.01 -15.32
C PRO A 64 13.53 -8.34 -15.09
N SER A 65 12.69 -7.43 -14.56
CA SER A 65 11.28 -7.72 -14.25
C SER A 65 10.45 -8.11 -15.47
N SER A 66 10.84 -7.68 -16.67
CA SER A 66 10.27 -8.08 -17.96
C SER A 66 10.12 -9.60 -18.12
N LYS A 67 11.01 -10.38 -17.49
CA LYS A 67 11.07 -11.85 -17.56
C LYS A 67 10.13 -12.53 -16.57
N TYR A 68 9.78 -11.83 -15.49
CA TYR A 68 9.07 -12.40 -14.34
C TYR A 68 7.64 -11.89 -14.22
N ILE A 69 7.33 -10.70 -14.73
CA ILE A 69 5.98 -10.16 -14.76
C ILE A 69 5.14 -10.89 -15.82
N ALA A 70 3.97 -11.40 -15.40
CA ALA A 70 2.97 -11.97 -16.30
C ALA A 70 2.21 -10.86 -17.04
N TRP A 71 2.77 -10.34 -18.13
CA TRP A 71 2.21 -9.25 -18.93
C TRP A 71 0.85 -9.61 -19.55
N GLY A 72 -0.10 -8.67 -19.54
CA GLY A 72 -1.42 -8.85 -20.12
C GLY A 72 -2.42 -7.78 -19.70
N LYS A 73 -3.72 -8.11 -19.75
CA LYS A 73 -4.80 -7.17 -19.38
C LYS A 73 -4.76 -6.74 -17.91
N VAL A 74 -4.13 -7.53 -17.04
CA VAL A 74 -4.00 -7.24 -15.61
C VAL A 74 -2.72 -6.47 -15.31
N ASN A 75 -1.58 -6.93 -15.85
CA ASN A 75 -0.28 -6.28 -15.69
C ASN A 75 0.07 -5.59 -17.01
N GLN A 76 -0.35 -4.32 -17.13
CA GLN A 76 -0.19 -3.54 -18.34
C GLN A 76 1.20 -2.89 -18.38
N PRO A 77 1.93 -2.97 -19.50
CA PRO A 77 3.26 -2.39 -19.60
C PRO A 77 3.20 -0.88 -19.84
N ILE A 78 4.11 -0.14 -19.21
CA ILE A 78 4.49 1.23 -19.60
C ILE A 78 5.99 1.31 -19.81
N THR A 79 6.43 2.32 -20.56
CA THR A 79 7.85 2.64 -20.75
C THR A 79 8.42 3.34 -19.51
N LYS A 80 9.75 3.26 -19.32
CA LYS A 80 10.44 3.99 -18.25
C LYS A 80 10.25 5.50 -18.36
N GLU A 81 10.29 6.03 -19.57
CA GLU A 81 10.14 7.45 -19.87
C GLU A 81 8.77 7.98 -19.42
N LEU A 82 7.70 7.22 -19.71
CA LEU A 82 6.35 7.55 -19.24
C LEU A 82 6.24 7.45 -17.70
N PHE A 83 6.85 6.44 -17.09
CA PHE A 83 6.91 6.35 -15.63
C PHE A 83 7.60 7.57 -15.02
N ASP A 84 8.73 8.01 -15.59
CA ASP A 84 9.48 9.17 -15.11
C ASP A 84 8.72 10.47 -15.28
N LYS A 85 7.98 10.62 -16.39
CA LYS A 85 7.05 11.75 -16.61
C LYS A 85 6.03 11.82 -15.47
N LEU A 86 5.37 10.70 -15.16
CA LEU A 86 4.32 10.64 -14.14
C LEU A 86 4.86 10.75 -12.72
N LEU A 87 6.01 10.13 -12.43
CA LEU A 87 6.71 10.26 -11.14
C LEU A 87 7.12 11.72 -10.89
N THR A 88 7.67 12.40 -11.90
CA THR A 88 8.01 13.82 -11.80
C THR A 88 6.78 14.66 -11.49
N LYS A 89 5.66 14.42 -12.19
CA LYS A 89 4.41 15.14 -11.96
C LYS A 89 3.83 14.88 -10.57
N ALA A 90 3.88 13.65 -10.07
CA ALA A 90 3.43 13.32 -8.71
C ALA A 90 4.35 13.95 -7.64
N LYS A 91 5.66 13.95 -7.84
CA LYS A 91 6.62 14.62 -6.94
C LYS A 91 6.42 16.13 -6.92
N GLN A 92 6.12 16.75 -8.06
CA GLN A 92 5.75 18.16 -8.14
C GLN A 92 4.47 18.45 -7.35
N GLU A 93 3.45 17.59 -7.45
CA GLU A 93 2.23 17.71 -6.65
C GLU A 93 2.53 17.65 -5.14
N LEU A 94 3.43 16.77 -4.70
CA LEU A 94 3.78 16.63 -3.27
C LEU A 94 4.76 17.71 -2.77
N SER A 95 5.47 18.38 -3.67
CA SER A 95 6.44 19.44 -3.35
C SER A 95 5.75 20.72 -2.88
N GLY A 96 6.42 21.53 -2.04
CA GLY A 96 5.84 22.78 -1.54
C GLY A 96 4.69 22.61 -0.52
N LYS A 97 4.40 21.38 -0.08
CA LYS A 97 3.29 21.03 0.83
C LYS A 97 3.77 20.50 2.18
N LYS A 98 2.81 20.33 3.08
CA LYS A 98 2.97 19.45 4.23
C LYS A 98 2.73 18.02 3.75
N ILE A 99 3.58 17.09 4.15
CA ILE A 99 3.46 15.67 3.77
C ILE A 99 3.46 14.79 5.01
N TYR A 100 2.83 13.64 4.87
CA TYR A 100 2.84 12.57 5.86
C TYR A 100 3.73 11.46 5.34
N VAL A 101 4.67 11.02 6.17
CA VAL A 101 5.57 9.89 5.87
C VAL A 101 5.26 8.79 6.88
N GLN A 102 4.82 7.65 6.38
CA GLN A 102 4.53 6.46 7.19
C GLN A 102 5.48 5.33 6.77
N ASP A 103 6.48 5.07 7.61
CA ASP A 103 7.35 3.90 7.52
C ASP A 103 6.63 2.71 8.18
N ALA A 104 6.51 1.60 7.44
CA ALA A 104 5.84 0.38 7.89
C ALA A 104 6.49 -0.88 7.30
N PHE A 105 6.15 -2.05 7.85
CA PHE A 105 6.52 -3.33 7.28
C PHE A 105 5.32 -4.02 6.62
N CYS A 106 5.60 -4.75 5.53
CA CYS A 106 4.69 -5.72 4.96
C CYS A 106 5.29 -7.12 5.13
N GLY A 107 4.62 -8.00 5.86
CA GLY A 107 5.11 -9.33 6.28
C GLY A 107 5.53 -9.38 7.75
N ALA A 108 4.92 -10.29 8.51
CA ALA A 108 5.24 -10.52 9.92
C ALA A 108 6.47 -11.42 10.13
N SER A 109 6.84 -12.23 9.14
CA SER A 109 8.10 -13.00 9.16
C SER A 109 9.29 -12.06 8.95
N LEU A 110 10.24 -12.06 9.89
CA LEU A 110 11.44 -11.23 9.79
C LEU A 110 12.32 -11.58 8.58
N GLN A 111 12.28 -12.84 8.12
CA GLN A 111 13.04 -13.30 6.95
C GLN A 111 12.42 -12.87 5.62
N SER A 112 11.15 -12.44 5.64
CA SER A 112 10.33 -12.25 4.45
C SER A 112 9.70 -10.86 4.37
N ARG A 113 9.79 -10.06 5.44
CA ARG A 113 9.21 -8.73 5.48
C ARG A 113 9.91 -7.77 4.53
N LYS A 114 9.14 -6.79 4.04
CA LYS A 114 9.63 -5.66 3.25
C LYS A 114 9.35 -4.36 3.98
N ALA A 115 10.35 -3.50 4.05
CA ALA A 115 10.23 -2.15 4.60
C ALA A 115 9.64 -1.22 3.53
N VAL A 116 8.47 -0.65 3.80
CA VAL A 116 7.76 0.22 2.86
C VAL A 116 7.61 1.62 3.45
N ARG A 117 8.01 2.63 2.69
CA ARG A 117 7.78 4.03 3.02
C ARG A 117 6.64 4.59 2.18
N PHE A 118 5.59 5.05 2.83
CA PHE A 118 4.48 5.74 2.18
C PHE A 118 4.65 7.25 2.35
N VAL A 119 4.45 7.99 1.28
CA VAL A 119 4.45 9.45 1.26
C VAL A 119 3.09 9.92 0.75
N THR A 120 2.34 10.63 1.58
CA THR A 120 1.00 11.13 1.27
C THR A 120 0.89 12.62 1.56
N GLU A 121 -0.10 13.30 0.97
CA GLU A 121 -0.42 14.70 1.29
C GLU A 121 -1.70 14.85 2.16
N ILE A 122 -2.33 13.72 2.53
CA ILE A 122 -3.60 13.66 3.26
C ILE A 122 -3.42 12.82 4.53
N ALA A 123 -3.92 13.31 5.67
CA ALA A 123 -3.73 12.67 6.97
C ALA A 123 -4.40 11.30 7.04
N TRP A 124 -5.65 11.19 6.59
CA TRP A 124 -6.39 9.93 6.63
C TRP A 124 -5.74 8.83 5.79
N GLN A 125 -5.01 9.19 4.72
CA GLN A 125 -4.27 8.20 3.92
C GLN A 125 -3.08 7.63 4.69
N ALA A 126 -2.40 8.46 5.50
CA ALA A 126 -1.36 7.98 6.40
C ALA A 126 -1.94 7.12 7.53
N HIS A 127 -3.12 7.49 8.06
CA HIS A 127 -3.87 6.67 9.01
C HIS A 127 -4.27 5.31 8.41
N PHE A 128 -4.76 5.28 7.17
CA PHE A 128 -5.06 4.04 6.46
C PHE A 128 -3.84 3.12 6.42
N VAL A 129 -2.66 3.65 6.03
CA VAL A 129 -1.42 2.87 6.01
C VAL A 129 -1.03 2.38 7.41
N LYS A 130 -1.13 3.22 8.44
CA LYS A 130 -0.83 2.86 9.84
C LYS A 130 -1.71 1.72 10.36
N ASN A 131 -2.96 1.66 9.90
CA ASN A 131 -3.87 0.56 10.20
C ASN A 131 -3.50 -0.70 9.42
N MET A 132 -3.28 -0.58 8.10
CA MET A 132 -3.16 -1.75 7.23
C MET A 132 -1.81 -2.46 7.34
N PHE A 133 -0.73 -1.74 7.59
CA PHE A 133 0.62 -2.31 7.60
C PHE A 133 1.17 -2.51 9.01
N ILE A 134 2.20 -3.36 9.14
CA ILE A 134 2.80 -3.67 10.42
C ILE A 134 3.61 -2.46 10.89
N ARG A 135 3.26 -1.95 12.06
CA ARG A 135 3.87 -0.75 12.66
C ARG A 135 5.24 -1.11 13.25
N PRO A 136 6.34 -0.49 12.80
CA PRO A 136 7.67 -0.72 13.36
C PRO A 136 7.74 -0.24 14.82
N SER A 137 8.59 -0.86 15.61
CA SER A 137 8.97 -0.35 16.93
C SER A 137 9.82 0.91 16.79
N GLN A 138 10.03 1.63 17.90
CA GLN A 138 10.84 2.85 17.84
C GLN A 138 12.32 2.58 17.53
N GLU A 139 12.85 1.46 18.02
CA GLU A 139 14.20 0.98 17.68
C GLU A 139 14.31 0.61 16.18
N GLU A 140 13.27 -0.02 15.62
CA GLU A 140 13.23 -0.33 14.19
C GLU A 140 13.15 0.94 13.33
N LEU A 141 12.49 2.00 13.81
CA LEU A 141 12.40 3.29 13.12
C LEU A 141 13.72 4.06 13.08
N GLU A 142 14.58 3.89 14.08
CA GLU A 142 15.92 4.50 14.10
C GLU A 142 16.78 3.99 12.93
N ASN A 143 16.66 2.70 12.62
CA ASN A 143 17.44 2.03 11.58
C ASN A 143 16.63 1.73 10.30
N PHE A 144 15.44 2.32 10.16
CA PHE A 144 14.54 2.02 9.06
C PHE A 144 15.12 2.45 7.72
N LYS A 145 15.25 1.48 6.81
CA LYS A 145 15.60 1.68 5.41
C LYS A 145 14.48 1.09 4.56
N ALA A 146 13.81 1.94 3.78
CA ALA A 146 12.79 1.47 2.87
C ALA A 146 13.40 0.60 1.76
N ASP A 147 12.83 -0.58 1.58
CA ASP A 147 13.02 -1.42 0.40
C ASP A 147 12.19 -0.91 -0.77
N PHE A 148 11.04 -0.28 -0.49
CA PHE A 148 10.11 0.23 -1.49
C PHE A 148 9.44 1.52 -1.03
N ILE A 149 9.20 2.45 -1.97
CA ILE A 149 8.57 3.75 -1.69
C ILE A 149 7.27 3.88 -2.48
N VAL A 150 6.20 4.30 -1.80
CA VAL A 150 4.90 4.61 -2.43
C VAL A 150 4.64 6.10 -2.31
N TYR A 151 4.57 6.80 -3.44
CA TYR A 151 4.11 8.19 -3.50
C TYR A 151 2.61 8.21 -3.81
N ASN A 152 1.80 8.61 -2.85
CA ASN A 152 0.37 8.82 -3.05
C ASN A 152 0.09 10.31 -3.27
N ALA A 153 0.04 10.70 -4.54
CA ALA A 153 -0.31 12.03 -5.02
C ALA A 153 -1.75 12.00 -5.56
N CYS A 154 -2.72 11.63 -4.72
CA CYS A 154 -4.11 11.40 -5.13
C CYS A 154 -4.79 12.60 -5.82
N LYS A 155 -4.27 13.82 -5.62
CA LYS A 155 -4.74 15.04 -6.32
C LYS A 155 -4.14 15.24 -7.71
N CYS A 156 -3.07 14.52 -8.05
CA CYS A 156 -2.40 14.58 -9.34
C CYS A 156 -3.10 13.67 -10.35
N ILE A 157 -3.60 14.22 -11.45
CA ILE A 157 -4.16 13.48 -12.59
C ILE A 157 -3.24 13.62 -13.80
N ASN A 158 -3.26 12.67 -14.75
CA ASN A 158 -2.59 12.81 -16.04
C ASN A 158 -3.57 13.32 -17.12
N GLU A 159 -3.52 14.61 -17.43
CA GLU A 159 -4.40 15.22 -18.43
C GLU A 159 -4.10 14.72 -19.86
N ASP A 160 -2.86 14.30 -20.12
CA ASP A 160 -2.40 13.79 -21.41
C ASP A 160 -2.63 12.29 -21.61
N TYR A 161 -3.41 11.63 -20.73
CA TYR A 161 -3.53 10.17 -20.69
C TYR A 161 -3.82 9.51 -22.04
N LYS A 162 -4.62 10.15 -22.90
CA LYS A 162 -4.92 9.64 -24.25
C LYS A 162 -3.70 9.61 -25.15
N GLN A 163 -2.86 10.63 -25.07
CA GLN A 163 -1.61 10.73 -25.84
C GLN A 163 -0.56 9.77 -25.29
N ASP A 164 -0.55 9.60 -23.97
CA ASP A 164 0.32 8.65 -23.27
C ASP A 164 -0.14 7.18 -23.39
N GLY A 165 -1.28 6.92 -24.06
CA GLY A 165 -1.80 5.57 -24.28
C GLY A 165 -2.37 4.89 -23.03
N LEU A 166 -2.74 5.66 -22.01
CA LEU A 166 -3.34 5.17 -20.77
C LEU A 166 -4.88 5.09 -20.87
N ASN A 167 -5.48 4.32 -19.98
CA ASN A 167 -6.94 4.13 -19.89
C ASN A 167 -7.68 5.40 -19.44
N SER A 168 -7.17 6.13 -18.46
CA SER A 168 -7.78 7.35 -17.92
C SER A 168 -6.73 8.30 -17.34
N GLU A 169 -7.17 9.43 -16.78
CA GLU A 169 -6.33 10.39 -16.07
C GLU A 169 -5.79 9.86 -14.73
N VAL A 170 -6.33 8.74 -14.23
CA VAL A 170 -5.83 8.01 -13.05
C VAL A 170 -4.65 7.13 -13.45
N PHE A 171 -3.67 7.00 -12.55
CA PHE A 171 -2.54 6.10 -12.77
C PHE A 171 -2.06 5.49 -11.45
N VAL A 172 -1.90 4.17 -11.45
CA VAL A 172 -1.31 3.38 -10.37
C VAL A 172 -0.13 2.62 -10.98
N ILE A 173 1.05 3.21 -10.90
CA ILE A 173 2.23 2.77 -11.67
C ILE A 173 3.33 2.23 -10.76
N PHE A 174 4.03 1.20 -11.21
CA PHE A 174 5.08 0.53 -10.45
C PHE A 174 6.35 0.40 -11.28
N ASN A 175 7.48 0.74 -10.67
CA ASN A 175 8.81 0.41 -11.18
C ASN A 175 9.50 -0.50 -10.16
N VAL A 176 9.69 -1.76 -10.57
CA VAL A 176 10.25 -2.80 -9.70
C VAL A 176 11.73 -2.54 -9.44
N GLU A 177 12.47 -2.16 -10.48
CA GLU A 177 13.92 -1.96 -10.41
C GLU A 177 14.29 -0.72 -9.59
N GLU A 178 13.51 0.35 -9.70
CA GLU A 178 13.70 1.55 -8.86
C GLU A 178 13.05 1.44 -7.49
N ASN A 179 12.29 0.37 -7.24
CA ASN A 179 11.52 0.13 -6.02
C ASN A 179 10.57 1.28 -5.65
N ILE A 180 9.83 1.77 -6.64
CA ILE A 180 8.90 2.89 -6.49
C ILE A 180 7.53 2.54 -7.06
N ALA A 181 6.47 2.94 -6.34
CA ALA A 181 5.13 3.05 -6.88
C ALA A 181 4.59 4.48 -6.76
N VAL A 182 3.69 4.84 -7.66
CA VAL A 182 3.00 6.13 -7.66
C VAL A 182 1.51 5.91 -7.85
N ILE A 183 0.70 6.60 -7.05
CA ILE A 183 -0.75 6.66 -7.14
C ILE A 183 -1.15 8.09 -7.44
N GLY A 184 -1.86 8.29 -8.56
CA GLY A 184 -2.40 9.57 -8.99
C GLY A 184 -3.88 9.48 -9.35
N GLY A 185 -4.65 10.51 -9.00
CA GLY A 185 -6.04 10.74 -9.39
C GLY A 185 -7.08 10.00 -8.57
N THR A 186 -6.73 8.84 -8.01
CA THR A 186 -7.61 8.06 -7.15
C THR A 186 -7.33 8.31 -5.66
N TRP A 187 -8.41 8.48 -4.90
CA TRP A 187 -8.37 8.61 -3.45
C TRP A 187 -8.65 7.28 -2.75
N TYR A 188 -8.85 6.19 -3.47
CA TYR A 188 -9.23 4.91 -2.86
C TYR A 188 -8.04 4.28 -2.11
N GLY A 189 -8.13 4.20 -0.77
CA GLY A 189 -7.06 3.67 0.08
C GLY A 189 -6.62 2.25 -0.28
N GLY A 190 -7.54 1.43 -0.81
CA GLY A 190 -7.25 0.07 -1.25
C GLY A 190 -6.17 -0.05 -2.34
N GLU A 191 -5.85 1.02 -3.08
CA GLU A 191 -4.72 1.01 -4.02
C GLU A 191 -3.36 0.93 -3.31
N MET A 192 -3.21 1.56 -2.13
CA MET A 192 -1.99 1.43 -1.32
C MET A 192 -1.83 0.00 -0.78
N LYS A 193 -2.92 -0.59 -0.26
CA LYS A 193 -2.93 -1.99 0.22
C LYS A 193 -2.60 -2.96 -0.92
N LYS A 194 -3.43 -2.98 -1.97
CA LYS A 194 -3.31 -3.96 -3.06
C LYS A 194 -2.11 -3.71 -3.98
N GLY A 195 -1.58 -2.48 -4.01
CA GLY A 195 -0.30 -2.16 -4.64
C GLY A 195 0.85 -2.93 -4.00
N ILE A 196 1.01 -2.84 -2.68
CA ILE A 196 2.05 -3.60 -1.97
C ILE A 196 1.78 -5.10 -2.02
N PHE A 197 0.53 -5.55 -1.92
CA PHE A 197 0.22 -6.96 -2.12
C PHE A 197 0.70 -7.49 -3.47
N SER A 198 0.55 -6.68 -4.53
CA SER A 198 1.04 -7.04 -5.86
C SER A 198 2.56 -7.19 -5.90
N MET A 199 3.27 -6.37 -5.14
CA MET A 199 4.72 -6.47 -5.01
C MET A 199 5.14 -7.68 -4.18
N MET A 200 4.41 -8.05 -3.12
CA MET A 200 4.66 -9.29 -2.37
C MET A 200 4.44 -10.53 -3.25
N ASN A 201 3.43 -10.51 -4.12
CA ASN A 201 3.19 -11.55 -5.14
C ASN A 201 4.30 -11.62 -6.20
N TYR A 202 5.12 -10.58 -6.35
CA TYR A 202 6.29 -10.58 -7.23
C TYR A 202 7.55 -11.04 -6.49
N TRP A 203 7.85 -10.46 -5.32
CA TRP A 203 9.10 -10.72 -4.61
C TRP A 203 9.17 -12.11 -4.00
N LEU A 204 8.13 -12.54 -3.28
CA LEU A 204 8.21 -13.78 -2.52
C LEU A 204 8.39 -15.02 -3.40
N PRO A 205 7.67 -15.19 -4.52
CA PRO A 205 7.89 -16.35 -5.39
C PRO A 205 9.29 -16.40 -5.99
N LEU A 206 9.93 -15.25 -6.25
CA LEU A 206 11.33 -15.20 -6.71
C LEU A 206 12.33 -15.63 -5.62
N GLU A 207 11.91 -15.55 -4.35
CA GLU A 207 12.64 -16.04 -3.18
C GLU A 207 12.19 -17.46 -2.76
N ASN A 208 11.44 -18.18 -3.61
CA ASN A 208 10.84 -19.50 -3.33
C ASN A 208 9.88 -19.53 -2.12
N LYS A 209 9.21 -18.41 -1.84
CA LYS A 209 8.19 -18.28 -0.79
C LYS A 209 6.81 -18.09 -1.43
N LEU A 210 5.79 -18.72 -0.86
CA LEU A 210 4.44 -18.64 -1.41
C LEU A 210 3.75 -17.36 -0.94
N SER A 211 3.19 -16.58 -1.87
CA SER A 211 2.29 -15.46 -1.57
C SER A 211 0.85 -15.86 -1.85
N MET A 212 -0.07 -15.51 -0.94
CA MET A 212 -1.43 -16.03 -0.93
C MET A 212 -2.45 -14.92 -0.69
N HIS A 213 -3.55 -14.98 -1.44
CA HIS A 213 -4.76 -14.17 -1.19
C HIS A 213 -5.80 -15.04 -0.47
N CYS A 214 -5.67 -15.14 0.84
CA CYS A 214 -6.50 -15.98 1.70
C CYS A 214 -6.66 -15.34 3.08
N SER A 215 -7.65 -15.77 3.86
CA SER A 215 -7.59 -15.59 5.31
C SER A 215 -6.92 -16.80 5.96
N ALA A 216 -6.42 -16.63 7.18
CA ALA A 216 -5.80 -17.72 7.94
C ALA A 216 -6.09 -17.63 9.43
N ASN A 217 -6.25 -18.79 10.08
CA ASN A 217 -6.40 -18.89 11.53
C ASN A 217 -5.71 -20.15 12.09
N VAL A 218 -5.48 -20.16 13.41
CA VAL A 218 -4.79 -21.25 14.10
C VAL A 218 -5.61 -21.78 15.27
N GLY A 219 -5.67 -23.11 15.39
CA GLY A 219 -6.33 -23.80 16.49
C GLY A 219 -5.46 -23.87 17.74
N GLU A 220 -6.02 -24.31 18.87
CA GLU A 220 -5.29 -24.46 20.13
C GLU A 220 -4.09 -25.42 20.04
N LYS A 221 -4.13 -26.38 19.10
CA LYS A 221 -3.06 -27.35 18.87
C LYS A 221 -1.99 -26.86 17.88
N GLY A 222 -2.09 -25.61 17.41
CA GLY A 222 -1.18 -25.05 16.41
C GLY A 222 -1.52 -25.44 14.96
N ASP A 223 -2.62 -26.14 14.71
CA ASP A 223 -3.08 -26.48 13.36
C ASP A 223 -3.55 -25.21 12.64
N VAL A 224 -2.90 -24.87 11.51
CA VAL A 224 -3.23 -23.70 10.69
C VAL A 224 -4.22 -24.07 9.58
N ALA A 225 -5.22 -23.23 9.36
CA ALA A 225 -6.15 -23.35 8.24
C ALA A 225 -6.07 -22.11 7.34
N LEU A 226 -6.13 -22.34 6.03
CA LEU A 226 -6.11 -21.32 4.97
C LEU A 226 -7.45 -21.32 4.24
N PHE A 227 -8.01 -20.14 4.01
CA PHE A 227 -9.31 -19.98 3.35
C PHE A 227 -9.14 -19.11 2.09
N PHE A 228 -9.03 -19.77 0.94
CA PHE A 228 -8.98 -19.09 -0.35
C PHE A 228 -10.39 -18.75 -0.84
N GLY A 229 -10.55 -17.58 -1.46
CA GLY A 229 -11.84 -17.14 -1.95
C GLY A 229 -11.81 -15.71 -2.49
N LEU A 230 -12.77 -15.37 -3.33
CA LEU A 230 -12.94 -14.00 -3.82
C LEU A 230 -13.62 -13.12 -2.75
N SER A 231 -13.76 -11.84 -3.05
CA SER A 231 -14.55 -10.92 -2.23
C SER A 231 -16.00 -11.43 -2.14
N GLY A 232 -16.55 -11.54 -0.93
CA GLY A 232 -17.93 -11.95 -0.70
C GLY A 232 -18.17 -13.48 -0.61
N THR A 233 -17.13 -14.31 -0.71
CA THR A 233 -17.27 -15.78 -0.63
C THR A 233 -17.12 -16.35 0.79
N GLY A 234 -17.25 -15.51 1.82
CA GLY A 234 -17.20 -15.94 3.22
C GLY A 234 -15.81 -16.09 3.85
N LYS A 235 -14.71 -15.69 3.19
CA LYS A 235 -13.34 -15.76 3.75
C LYS A 235 -13.25 -15.21 5.17
N THR A 236 -13.65 -13.95 5.34
CA THR A 236 -13.57 -13.22 6.61
C THR A 236 -14.51 -13.82 7.67
N THR A 237 -15.72 -14.23 7.26
CA THR A 237 -16.70 -14.85 8.15
C THR A 237 -16.21 -16.20 8.67
N LEU A 238 -15.68 -17.05 7.80
CA LEU A 238 -15.20 -18.40 8.15
C LEU A 238 -13.87 -18.38 8.92
N SER A 239 -13.00 -17.38 8.67
CA SER A 239 -11.75 -17.27 9.43
C SER A 239 -11.95 -16.75 10.85
N THR A 240 -13.06 -16.07 11.13
CA THR A 240 -13.37 -15.48 12.44
C THR A 240 -14.15 -16.47 13.31
N ASP A 241 -13.61 -17.68 13.48
CA ASP A 241 -14.14 -18.68 14.39
C ASP A 241 -13.70 -18.37 15.84
N PRO A 242 -14.61 -18.22 16.82
CA PRO A 242 -14.26 -17.90 18.21
C PRO A 242 -13.37 -18.96 18.89
N LYS A 243 -13.26 -20.17 18.34
CA LYS A 243 -12.39 -21.25 18.84
C LYS A 243 -11.00 -21.24 18.21
N ARG A 244 -10.72 -20.30 17.30
CA ARG A 244 -9.45 -20.21 16.56
C ARG A 244 -8.93 -18.78 16.61
N LYS A 245 -7.61 -18.62 16.73
CA LYS A 245 -6.98 -17.30 16.72
C LYS A 245 -6.77 -16.86 15.27
N LEU A 246 -7.29 -15.68 14.91
CA LEU A 246 -7.09 -15.10 13.59
C LEU A 246 -5.61 -14.74 13.40
N ILE A 247 -5.04 -15.14 12.26
CA ILE A 247 -3.70 -14.72 11.83
C ILE A 247 -3.82 -13.46 10.96
N GLY A 248 -4.76 -13.46 10.01
CA GLY A 248 -5.10 -12.33 9.14
C GLY A 248 -6.29 -12.63 8.25
N ASP A 249 -6.90 -11.61 7.65
CA ASP A 249 -8.16 -11.72 6.90
C ASP A 249 -8.02 -11.81 5.37
N ASP A 250 -6.85 -11.49 4.80
CA ASP A 250 -6.77 -11.29 3.35
C ASP A 250 -5.43 -11.67 2.68
N GLU A 251 -4.27 -11.35 3.27
CA GLU A 251 -2.96 -11.47 2.60
C GLU A 251 -1.92 -12.19 3.47
N HIS A 252 -1.43 -13.34 3.01
CA HIS A 252 -0.46 -14.15 3.74
C HIS A 252 0.72 -14.60 2.88
N GLY A 253 1.83 -14.86 3.55
CA GLY A 253 2.95 -15.59 2.99
C GLY A 253 3.11 -16.94 3.66
N TRP A 254 3.85 -17.83 3.00
CA TRP A 254 4.31 -19.08 3.58
C TRP A 254 5.78 -19.27 3.21
N ASP A 255 6.64 -19.25 4.23
CA ASP A 255 8.08 -19.52 4.14
C ASP A 255 8.46 -20.74 5.02
N ASP A 256 9.76 -20.97 5.21
CA ASP A 256 10.26 -22.13 5.98
C ASP A 256 9.86 -22.09 7.47
N GLU A 257 9.46 -20.94 8.01
CA GLU A 257 8.98 -20.81 9.39
C GLU A 257 7.46 -21.04 9.51
N GLY A 258 6.72 -20.89 8.42
CA GLY A 258 5.29 -21.18 8.33
C GLY A 258 4.48 -20.06 7.70
N VAL A 259 3.19 -20.01 8.03
CA VAL A 259 2.25 -19.00 7.50
C VAL A 259 2.36 -17.71 8.31
N PHE A 260 2.51 -16.58 7.63
CA PHE A 260 2.60 -15.26 8.25
C PHE A 260 1.69 -14.25 7.56
N ASN A 261 1.14 -13.31 8.34
CA ASN A 261 0.33 -12.22 7.80
C ASN A 261 1.23 -11.17 7.12
N PHE A 262 0.76 -10.56 6.03
CA PHE A 262 1.42 -9.39 5.44
C PHE A 262 1.06 -8.10 6.17
N GLU A 263 -0.11 -8.07 6.81
CA GLU A 263 -0.78 -6.86 7.26
C GLU A 263 -0.71 -6.68 8.78
N GLY A 264 -0.92 -5.44 9.23
CA GLY A 264 -1.03 -5.05 10.64
C GLY A 264 -2.45 -4.67 11.08
N GLY A 265 -3.44 -4.91 10.21
CA GLY A 265 -4.86 -4.62 10.41
C GLY A 265 -5.73 -5.30 9.35
N CYS A 266 -7.01 -4.92 9.30
CA CYS A 266 -8.02 -5.52 8.41
C CYS A 266 -8.76 -4.45 7.61
N TYR A 267 -9.17 -4.78 6.38
CA TYR A 267 -9.95 -3.88 5.52
C TYR A 267 -11.30 -4.52 5.15
N ALA A 268 -12.17 -4.60 6.15
CA ALA A 268 -13.46 -5.26 6.04
C ALA A 268 -14.48 -4.45 5.23
N LYS A 269 -15.44 -5.16 4.63
CA LYS A 269 -16.64 -4.56 4.02
C LYS A 269 -17.69 -4.36 5.12
N THR A 270 -18.33 -3.20 5.12
CA THR A 270 -19.38 -2.78 6.06
C THR A 270 -20.70 -2.56 5.33
#